data_AF-A0A353UHM7-F1
#
_entry.id   AF-A0A353UHM7-F1
#
_cell.length_a   1.000
_cell.length_b   1.000
_cell.length_c   1.000
_cell.angle_alpha   90.00
_cell.angle_beta   90.00
_cell.angle_gamma   90.00
#
_symmetry.space_group_name_H-M   'P 1'
#
loop_
_entity.id
_entity.type
_entity.pdbx_description
1 polymer ?
#
loop_
_entity_poly.entity_id
_entity_poly.type
_entity_poly.pdbx_seq_one_letter_code
_entity_poly.pdbx_strand_id
1 'polypeptide(L)' 'GMGGAPGSGQISVRSYNRNFQGRSGTKDAFVYLASPVSCAVFAIKGEIVDSRESGIKIGSFEEPSKYLINRSFIMR' A
#
# COMPACT_ATOMS: atom_id res chain seq x y z
N GLY A 1 -0.54 -1.35 14.32
CA GLY A 1 -0.68 -0.55 13.08
C GLY A 1 -1.84 -1.11 12.30
N MET A 2 -2.61 -0.30 11.58
CA MET A 2 -3.77 -0.77 10.80
C MET A 2 -3.41 -2.01 9.97
N GLY A 3 -4.08 -3.14 10.28
CA GLY A 3 -4.04 -4.40 9.54
C GLY A 3 -2.74 -5.22 9.64
N GLY A 4 -2.82 -6.42 10.24
CA GLY A 4 -1.89 -7.55 10.09
C GLY A 4 -0.43 -7.33 10.53
N ALA A 5 0.03 -8.11 11.51
CA ALA A 5 1.47 -8.29 11.73
C ALA A 5 2.00 -9.34 10.73
N PRO A 6 3.16 -9.13 10.08
CA PRO A 6 3.81 -10.18 9.30
C PRO A 6 4.16 -11.38 10.18
N GLY A 7 4.27 -12.57 9.59
CA GLY A 7 4.82 -13.72 10.31
C GLY A 7 6.27 -13.51 10.76
N SER A 8 6.73 -14.34 11.71
CA SER A 8 8.15 -14.38 12.13
C SER A 8 9.05 -14.71 10.94
N GLY A 9 10.13 -13.94 10.78
CA GLY A 9 11.09 -14.02 9.68
C GLY A 9 10.52 -13.69 8.29
N GLN A 10 9.27 -13.24 8.20
CA GLN A 10 8.60 -13.03 6.91
C GLN A 10 8.85 -11.64 6.34
N ILE A 11 8.67 -11.54 5.02
CA ILE A 11 8.75 -10.31 4.26
C ILE A 11 7.36 -9.65 4.20
N SER A 12 7.33 -8.32 4.34
CA SER A 12 6.12 -7.50 4.14
C SER A 12 6.46 -6.22 3.39
N VAL A 13 5.85 -6.03 2.23
CA VAL A 13 5.95 -4.77 1.46
C VAL A 13 4.76 -3.88 1.80
N ARG A 14 4.99 -2.59 2.08
CA ARG A 14 3.95 -1.66 2.54
C ARG A 14 4.10 -0.28 1.92
N SER A 15 2.97 0.37 1.61
CA SER A 15 2.91 1.75 1.14
C SER A 15 2.86 2.77 2.30
N TYR A 16 3.70 2.55 3.31
CA TYR A 16 3.82 3.42 4.48
C TYR A 16 5.10 4.26 4.42
N ASN A 17 5.30 5.10 5.45
CA ASN A 17 6.42 6.02 5.53
C ASN A 17 7.61 5.53 6.38
N ARG A 18 7.53 4.35 7.01
CA ARG A 18 8.56 3.85 7.94
C ARG A 18 8.66 2.32 7.95
N ASN A 19 9.88 1.79 8.01
CA ASN A 19 10.17 0.36 8.03
C ASN A 19 11.19 -0.06 9.11
N PHE A 20 11.28 0.68 10.22
CA PHE A 20 12.15 0.30 11.34
C PHE A 20 11.82 -1.11 11.84
N GLN A 21 12.86 -1.83 12.28
CA GLN A 21 12.71 -3.16 12.84
C GLN A 21 11.68 -3.18 13.98
N GLY A 22 10.80 -4.19 14.00
CA GLY A 22 9.72 -4.31 14.98
C GLY A 22 8.57 -3.30 14.85
N ARG A 23 8.57 -2.44 13.82
CA ARG A 23 7.49 -1.47 13.63
C ARG A 23 6.16 -2.12 13.23
N SER A 24 6.21 -3.24 12.53
CA SER A 24 5.03 -3.92 11.96
C SER A 24 4.51 -5.07 12.84
N GLY A 25 4.76 -5.03 14.15
CA GLY A 25 4.27 -6.03 15.12
C GLY A 25 5.32 -7.08 15.45
N THR A 26 5.80 -7.80 14.43
CA THR A 26 6.78 -8.88 14.59
C THR A 26 8.21 -8.32 14.52
N LYS A 27 9.05 -8.60 15.53
CA LYS A 27 10.37 -7.97 15.69
C LYS A 27 11.37 -8.32 14.60
N ASP A 28 11.27 -9.52 14.07
CA ASP A 28 12.17 -10.13 13.08
C ASP A 28 11.59 -10.10 11.66
N ALA A 29 10.45 -9.40 11.45
CA ALA A 29 9.89 -9.23 10.12
C ALA A 29 10.71 -8.22 9.29
N PHE A 30 10.89 -8.53 8.02
CA PHE A 30 11.54 -7.66 7.04
C PHE A 30 10.48 -6.79 6.36
N VAL A 31 10.57 -5.47 6.59
CA VAL A 31 9.60 -4.51 6.06
C VAL A 31 10.25 -3.66 4.97
N TYR A 32 9.64 -3.65 3.78
CA TYR A 32 10.07 -2.84 2.64
C TYR A 32 9.01 -1.80 2.30
N LEU A 33 9.46 -0.61 1.91
CA LEU A 33 8.58 0.46 1.47
C LEU A 33 8.54 0.53 -0.04
N ALA A 34 7.35 0.69 -0.59
CA ALA A 34 7.14 0.88 -2.01
C ALA A 34 5.94 1.79 -2.27
N SER A 35 5.80 2.25 -3.52
CA SER A 35 4.59 2.99 -3.92
C SER A 35 3.33 2.11 -3.76
N PRO A 36 2.13 2.70 -3.60
CA PRO A 36 0.88 1.94 -3.61
C PRO A 36 0.72 1.06 -4.85
N VAL A 37 1.11 1.59 -6.02
CA VAL A 37 1.07 0.87 -7.30
C VAL A 37 1.97 -0.37 -7.24
N SER A 38 3.21 -0.21 -6.80
CA SER A 38 4.14 -1.33 -6.66
C SER A 38 3.66 -2.37 -5.65
N CYS A 39 3.12 -1.95 -4.50
CA CYS A 39 2.54 -2.87 -3.53
C CYS A 39 1.41 -3.71 -4.14
N ALA A 40 0.52 -3.08 -4.93
CA ALA A 40 -0.56 -3.77 -5.62
C ALA A 40 -0.03 -4.78 -6.66
N VAL A 41 0.96 -4.39 -7.45
CA VAL A 41 1.61 -5.29 -8.42
C VAL A 41 2.25 -6.49 -7.71
N PHE A 42 3.00 -6.26 -6.63
CA PHE A 42 3.68 -7.35 -5.91
C PHE A 42 2.68 -8.29 -5.24
N ALA A 43 1.58 -7.75 -4.71
CA ALA A 43 0.50 -8.56 -4.15
C ALA A 43 -0.15 -9.48 -5.21
N ILE A 44 -0.29 -9.01 -6.45
CA ILE A 44 -0.82 -9.80 -7.57
C ILE A 44 0.21 -10.84 -8.05
N LYS A 45 1.49 -10.47 -8.15
CA LYS A 45 2.54 -11.34 -8.67
C LYS A 45 3.07 -12.35 -7.65
N GLY A 46 2.97 -12.03 -6.36
CA GLY A 46 3.56 -12.84 -5.28
C GLY A 46 5.06 -12.62 -5.08
N GLU A 47 5.67 -11.68 -5.80
CA GLU A 47 7.11 -11.40 -5.78
C GLU A 47 7.41 -9.91 -6.05
N ILE A 48 8.62 -9.47 -5.68
CA ILE A 48 9.10 -8.12 -5.95
C ILE A 48 9.64 -8.09 -7.37
N VAL A 49 9.00 -7.31 -8.24
CA VAL A 49 9.33 -7.18 -9.67
C VAL A 49 9.35 -5.72 -10.10
N ASP A 50 9.86 -5.41 -11.29
CA ASP A 50 9.62 -4.08 -11.85
C ASP A 50 8.12 -3.91 -12.17
N SER A 51 7.47 -2.93 -11.53
CA SER A 51 6.04 -2.68 -11.72
C SER A 51 5.70 -2.32 -13.18
N ARG A 52 6.64 -1.71 -13.91
CA ARG A 52 6.50 -1.30 -15.31
C ARG A 52 6.51 -2.48 -16.27
N GLU A 53 7.16 -3.56 -15.88
CA GLU A 53 7.30 -4.79 -16.68
C GLU A 53 6.29 -5.87 -16.27
N SER A 54 5.41 -5.56 -15.32
CA SER A 54 4.43 -6.51 -14.76
C SER A 54 3.41 -7.04 -15.77
N GLY A 55 3.24 -6.36 -16.90
CA GLY A 55 2.20 -6.65 -17.90
C GLY A 55 0.78 -6.29 -17.44
N ILE A 56 0.62 -5.72 -16.25
CA ILE A 56 -0.68 -5.32 -15.69
C ILE A 56 -1.10 -4.00 -16.35
N LYS A 57 -2.24 -4.02 -17.05
CA LYS A 57 -2.82 -2.83 -17.68
C LYS A 57 -3.80 -2.18 -16.73
N ILE A 58 -3.58 -0.90 -16.42
CA ILE A 58 -4.49 -0.07 -15.63
C ILE A 58 -5.36 0.70 -16.63
N GLY A 59 -6.68 0.58 -16.50
CA GLY A 59 -7.62 1.35 -17.32
C GLY A 59 -7.56 2.84 -16.97
N SER A 60 -7.88 3.70 -17.93
CA SER A 60 -8.10 5.12 -17.66
C SER A 60 -9.33 5.29 -16.76
N PHE A 61 -9.19 6.08 -15.69
CA PHE A 61 -10.31 6.48 -14.85
C PHE A 61 -10.71 7.91 -15.22
N GLU A 62 -12.01 8.16 -15.35
CA GLU A 62 -12.55 9.51 -15.52
C GLU A 62 -12.90 10.09 -14.15
N GLU A 63 -12.39 11.29 -13.86
CA GLU A 63 -12.79 11.99 -12.65
C GLU A 63 -14.31 12.26 -12.64
N PRO A 64 -14.98 12.12 -11.49
CA PRO A 64 -16.39 12.45 -11.39
C PRO A 64 -16.59 13.96 -11.61
N SER A 65 -17.59 14.31 -12.41
CA SER A 65 -17.92 15.73 -12.69
C SER A 65 -18.36 16.51 -11.45
N LYS A 66 -18.81 15.83 -10.39
CA LYS A 66 -19.18 16.43 -9.10
C LYS A 66 -18.79 15.50 -7.95
N TYR A 67 -18.17 16.09 -6.92
CA TYR A 67 -17.91 15.42 -5.65
C TYR A 67 -19.07 15.62 -4.68
N LEU A 68 -19.44 14.57 -3.95
CA LEU A 68 -20.36 14.67 -2.82
C LEU A 68 -19.62 15.33 -1.64
N ILE A 69 -19.82 16.65 -1.46
CA ILE A 69 -19.18 17.39 -0.37
C ILE A 69 -20.18 17.56 0.78
N ASN A 70 -19.91 16.89 1.91
CA ASN A 70 -20.63 17.14 3.16
C ASN A 70 -19.95 18.31 3.91
N ARG A 71 -20.71 19.38 4.20
CA ARG A 71 -20.23 20.57 4.95
C ARG A 71 -20.91 20.75 6.30
N SER A 72 -21.71 19.79 6.76
CA SER A 72 -22.54 19.91 7.96
C SER A 72 -21.76 20.10 9.26
N PHE A 73 -20.44 19.88 9.26
CA PHE A 73 -19.55 20.03 10.42
C PHE A 73 -18.50 21.14 10.27
N ILE A 74 -18.60 21.98 9.24
CA ILE A 74 -17.74 23.16 9.13
C ILE A 74 -18.43 24.31 9.86
N MET A 75 -18.00 24.60 11.10
CA MET A 75 -18.38 25.83 11.78
C MET A 75 -17.58 27.00 11.19
N ARG A 76 -18.27 28.10 10.91
CA ARG A 76 -17.72 29.29 10.22
C ARG A 76 -17.36 30.39 11.21
#